data_AF-A0A958MSH1-F1
#
_entry.id   AF-A0A958MSH1-F1
#
_cell.length_a   1.000
_cell.length_b   1.000
_cell.length_c   1.000
_cell.angle_alpha   90.00
_cell.angle_beta   90.00
_cell.angle_gamma   90.00
#
_symmetry.space_group_name_H-M   'P 1'
#
loop_
_entity.id
_entity.type
_entity.pdbx_description
1 polymer ?
#
loop_
_entity_poly.entity_id
_entity_poly.type
_entity_poly.pdbx_seq_one_letter_code
_entity_poly.pdbx_strand_id
1 'polypeptide(L)'
;MSSHDKFSENLVDLNAINNERITAGALGVLQTSCSGCHSPTSTTVTPIPDILDVDALVAADWIVPGEPQNSPVYLAMVDGLMPHNGEISASDRQLVRDWIIVLGGGDPNATPNAPPALPPGTPPPGGGPSGTVLYNTYCASCHGVGAASTKRGRSAAQITNAISNIGQMVGLQGQLTPAQIQAIADYLGSI
;
A
#
# COMPACT_ATOMS: atom_id res chain seq x y z
N MET A 1 29.24 -33.16 14.38
CA MET A 1 29.22 -32.26 13.20
C MET A 1 27.78 -32.06 12.78
N SER A 2 27.43 -30.78 12.60
CA SER A 2 26.21 -30.15 12.04
C SER A 2 24.97 -30.99 11.73
N SER A 3 23.85 -30.59 12.35
CA SER A 3 22.52 -30.79 11.75
C SER A 3 21.55 -29.61 11.92
N HIS A 4 22.00 -28.45 12.43
CA HIS A 4 21.11 -27.30 12.69
C HIS A 4 21.16 -26.19 11.62
N ASP A 5 22.01 -26.30 10.60
CA ASP A 5 22.22 -25.20 9.64
C ASP A 5 21.37 -25.28 8.35
N LYS A 6 20.72 -26.41 8.05
CA LYS A 6 20.09 -26.62 6.72
C LYS A 6 18.67 -26.06 6.55
N PHE A 7 17.97 -25.69 7.62
CA PHE A 7 16.60 -25.18 7.50
C PHE A 7 16.55 -23.68 7.19
N SER A 8 17.54 -22.90 7.59
CA SER A 8 17.57 -21.46 7.33
C SER A 8 18.00 -21.13 5.90
N GLU A 9 18.91 -21.91 5.30
CA GLU A 9 19.32 -21.70 3.90
C GLU A 9 18.17 -21.97 2.91
N ASN A 10 17.34 -23.00 3.18
CA ASN A 10 16.20 -23.36 2.34
C ASN A 10 15.06 -22.31 2.35
N LEU A 11 14.93 -21.53 3.43
CA LEU A 11 13.93 -20.45 3.52
C LEU A 11 14.38 -19.19 2.77
N VAL A 12 15.68 -18.90 2.75
CA VAL A 12 16.26 -17.78 1.98
C VAL A 12 16.08 -18.03 0.49
N ASP A 13 16.29 -19.26 0.02
CA ASP A 13 16.12 -19.63 -1.39
C ASP A 13 14.65 -19.56 -1.85
N LEU A 14 13.69 -20.00 -1.00
CA LEU A 14 12.26 -19.92 -1.33
C LEU A 14 11.76 -18.46 -1.38
N ASN A 15 12.25 -17.60 -0.48
CA ASN A 15 11.90 -16.18 -0.50
C ASN A 15 12.49 -15.47 -1.73
N ALA A 16 13.73 -15.78 -2.12
CA ALA A 16 14.33 -15.25 -3.33
C ALA A 16 13.54 -15.66 -4.59
N ILE A 17 13.20 -16.94 -4.73
CA ILE A 17 12.39 -17.44 -5.85
C ILE A 17 11.00 -16.79 -5.87
N ASN A 18 10.37 -16.59 -4.72
CA ASN A 18 9.07 -15.92 -4.63
C ASN A 18 9.16 -14.44 -5.04
N ASN A 19 10.21 -13.73 -4.61
CA ASN A 19 10.42 -12.33 -4.98
C ASN A 19 10.67 -12.16 -6.48
N GLU A 20 11.43 -13.08 -7.10
CA GLU A 20 11.62 -13.13 -8.55
C GLU A 20 10.30 -13.33 -9.29
N ARG A 21 9.45 -14.25 -8.82
CA ARG A 21 8.12 -14.50 -9.40
C ARG A 21 7.18 -13.30 -9.26
N ILE A 22 7.21 -12.62 -8.12
CA ILE A 22 6.42 -11.40 -7.88
C ILE A 22 6.88 -10.27 -8.82
N THR A 23 8.19 -10.09 -8.93
CA THR A 23 8.79 -9.08 -9.82
C THR A 23 8.44 -9.35 -11.28
N ALA A 24 8.62 -10.59 -11.74
CA ALA A 24 8.26 -10.98 -13.10
C ALA A 24 6.75 -10.83 -13.36
N GLY A 25 5.91 -11.20 -12.39
CA GLY A 25 4.46 -11.05 -12.48
C GLY A 25 4.02 -9.59 -12.60
N ALA A 26 4.52 -8.72 -11.73
CA ALA A 26 4.17 -7.29 -11.74
C ALA A 26 4.65 -6.59 -13.01
N LEU A 27 5.89 -6.86 -13.47
CA LEU A 27 6.37 -6.31 -14.74
C LEU A 27 5.55 -6.83 -15.93
N GLY A 28 5.11 -8.09 -15.89
CA GLY A 28 4.19 -8.66 -16.88
C GLY A 28 2.85 -7.93 -16.92
N VAL A 29 2.31 -7.56 -15.75
CA VAL A 29 1.09 -6.75 -15.63
C VAL A 29 1.31 -5.36 -16.22
N LEU A 30 2.38 -4.64 -15.82
CA LEU A 30 2.67 -3.29 -16.35
C LEU A 30 2.88 -3.32 -17.87
N GLN A 31 3.58 -4.34 -18.37
CA GLN A 31 3.82 -4.55 -19.80
C GLN A 31 2.52 -4.81 -20.57
N THR A 32 1.61 -5.61 -20.02
CA THR A 32 0.39 -6.03 -20.74
C THR A 32 -0.71 -4.97 -20.65
N SER A 33 -0.85 -4.35 -19.48
CA SER A 33 -1.99 -3.49 -19.15
C SER A 33 -1.68 -1.99 -19.26
N CYS A 34 -0.41 -1.57 -19.24
CA CYS A 34 -0.05 -0.16 -19.12
C CYS A 34 0.84 0.35 -20.27
N SER A 35 1.80 -0.44 -20.75
CA SER A 35 2.81 0.04 -21.72
C SER A 35 2.24 0.43 -23.09
N GLY A 36 1.04 -0.06 -23.45
CA GLY A 36 0.37 0.32 -24.70
C GLY A 36 0.13 1.83 -24.80
N CYS A 37 -0.03 2.50 -23.65
CA CYS A 37 -0.10 3.95 -23.56
C CYS A 37 1.15 4.52 -22.88
N HIS A 38 1.65 3.95 -21.79
CA HIS A 38 2.80 4.46 -21.04
C HIS A 38 4.12 3.79 -21.47
N SER A 39 4.50 3.97 -22.73
CA SER A 39 5.80 3.54 -23.28
C SER A 39 6.71 4.73 -23.50
N PRO A 40 8.05 4.55 -23.61
CA PRO A 40 8.97 5.67 -23.81
C PRO A 40 8.75 6.42 -25.13
N THR A 41 8.03 5.81 -26.07
CA THR A 41 7.60 6.43 -27.33
C THR A 41 6.28 7.21 -27.23
N SER A 42 5.62 7.16 -26.08
CA SER A 42 4.35 7.82 -25.86
C SER A 42 4.54 9.30 -25.60
N THR A 43 3.97 10.13 -26.46
CA THR A 43 4.05 11.59 -26.39
C THR A 43 2.79 12.24 -25.83
N THR A 44 1.76 11.45 -25.53
CA THR A 44 0.41 11.94 -25.21
C THR A 44 -0.06 11.61 -23.79
N VAL A 45 0.53 10.63 -23.12
CA VAL A 45 0.30 10.40 -21.68
C VAL A 45 1.44 10.99 -20.88
N THR A 46 1.10 12.07 -20.18
CA THR A 46 1.94 12.75 -19.19
C THR A 46 1.20 12.71 -17.85
N PRO A 47 1.91 12.75 -16.72
CA PRO A 47 3.36 12.95 -16.55
C PRO A 47 4.23 11.68 -16.59
N ILE A 48 3.66 10.48 -16.72
CA ILE A 48 4.42 9.22 -16.78
C ILE A 48 4.57 8.75 -18.23
N PRO A 49 5.73 8.97 -18.88
CA PRO A 49 5.96 8.53 -20.25
C PRO A 49 6.20 7.01 -20.33
N ASP A 50 7.10 6.45 -19.51
CA ASP A 50 7.44 5.03 -19.51
C ASP A 50 7.10 4.37 -18.16
N ILE A 51 6.13 3.46 -18.15
CA ILE A 51 5.73 2.71 -16.94
C ILE A 51 6.67 1.55 -16.62
N LEU A 52 7.57 1.19 -17.54
CA LEU A 52 8.53 0.10 -17.36
C LEU A 52 9.92 0.59 -16.93
N ASP A 53 10.17 1.91 -16.99
CA ASP A 53 11.37 2.52 -16.43
C ASP A 53 11.21 2.71 -14.91
N VAL A 54 11.35 1.62 -14.17
CA VAL A 54 11.17 1.57 -12.71
C VAL A 54 12.09 2.57 -12.00
N ASP A 55 13.33 2.70 -12.46
CA ASP A 55 14.31 3.62 -11.85
C ASP A 55 13.86 5.08 -12.02
N ALA A 56 13.35 5.46 -13.19
CA ALA A 56 12.79 6.79 -13.41
C ALA A 56 11.51 7.03 -12.60
N LEU A 57 10.65 6.02 -12.46
CA LEU A 57 9.44 6.11 -11.63
C LEU A 57 9.76 6.30 -10.16
N VAL A 58 10.79 5.60 -9.65
CA VAL A 58 11.27 5.77 -8.27
C VAL A 58 11.92 7.15 -8.09
N ALA A 59 12.77 7.57 -9.02
CA ALA A 59 13.45 8.87 -8.97
C ALA A 59 12.47 10.07 -9.01
N ALA A 60 11.28 9.87 -9.57
CA ALA A 60 10.23 10.88 -9.67
C ALA A 60 9.07 10.66 -8.69
N ASP A 61 9.24 9.81 -7.66
CA ASP A 61 8.26 9.51 -6.61
C ASP A 61 6.92 8.94 -7.11
N TRP A 62 6.86 8.43 -8.34
CA TRP A 62 5.71 7.69 -8.87
C TRP A 62 5.58 6.28 -8.28
N ILE A 63 6.72 5.73 -7.86
CA ILE A 63 6.83 4.53 -7.05
C ILE A 63 7.67 4.89 -5.81
N VAL A 64 7.14 4.61 -4.63
CA VAL A 64 7.86 4.69 -3.36
C VAL A 64 8.16 3.25 -2.93
N PRO A 65 9.41 2.76 -3.07
CA PRO A 65 9.76 1.38 -2.73
C PRO A 65 9.37 1.03 -1.29
N GLY A 66 8.72 -0.12 -1.11
CA GLY A 66 8.22 -0.58 0.19
C GLY A 66 6.85 -0.01 0.57
N GLU A 67 6.38 1.05 -0.11
CA GLU A 67 5.22 1.82 0.30
C GLU A 67 4.20 1.97 -0.84
N PRO A 68 3.48 0.89 -1.17
CA PRO A 68 2.46 0.94 -2.23
C PRO A 68 1.40 2.02 -1.98
N GLN A 69 1.05 2.28 -0.72
CA GLN A 69 0.09 3.33 -0.33
C GLN A 69 0.58 4.76 -0.60
N ASN A 70 1.88 4.95 -0.76
CA ASN A 70 2.49 6.25 -1.08
C ASN A 70 2.96 6.30 -2.54
N SER A 71 2.72 5.26 -3.33
CA SER A 71 3.12 5.16 -4.73
C SER A 71 1.95 5.60 -5.63
N PRO A 72 1.99 6.79 -6.26
CA PRO A 72 0.89 7.28 -7.08
C PRO A 72 0.48 6.34 -8.23
N VAL A 73 1.42 5.57 -8.79
CA VAL A 73 1.13 4.53 -9.79
C VAL A 73 0.16 3.48 -9.23
N TYR A 74 0.40 3.00 -8.02
CA TYR A 74 -0.45 1.99 -7.39
C TYR A 74 -1.80 2.57 -6.98
N LEU A 75 -1.81 3.80 -6.45
CA LEU A 75 -3.05 4.50 -6.09
C LEU A 75 -3.96 4.70 -7.32
N ALA A 76 -3.39 5.09 -8.47
CA ALA A 76 -4.16 5.23 -9.71
C ALA A 76 -4.83 3.92 -10.15
N MET A 77 -4.20 2.76 -9.89
CA MET A 77 -4.79 1.44 -10.15
C MET A 77 -5.93 1.10 -9.19
N VAL A 78 -5.76 1.41 -7.91
CA VAL A 78 -6.77 1.14 -6.86
C VAL A 78 -7.98 2.06 -7.02
N ASP A 79 -7.76 3.32 -7.40
CA ASP A 79 -8.81 4.32 -7.60
C ASP A 79 -9.51 4.16 -8.96
N GLY A 80 -9.10 3.19 -9.77
CA GLY A 80 -9.68 2.93 -11.10
C GLY A 80 -9.43 4.05 -12.11
N LEU A 81 -8.48 4.95 -11.83
CA LEU A 81 -8.08 6.02 -12.74
C LEU A 81 -7.24 5.46 -13.89
N MET A 82 -6.48 4.39 -13.62
CA MET A 82 -5.70 3.68 -14.62
C MET A 82 -5.82 2.15 -14.47
N PRO A 83 -5.95 1.40 -15.58
CA PRO A 83 -5.93 1.91 -16.95
C PRO A 83 -7.30 2.47 -17.38
N HIS A 84 -7.30 3.49 -18.24
CA HIS A 84 -8.53 4.18 -18.68
C HIS A 84 -9.47 3.29 -19.51
N ASN A 85 -9.02 2.12 -19.97
CA ASN A 85 -9.76 1.19 -20.82
C ASN A 85 -10.37 0.00 -20.06
N GLY A 86 -10.33 0.02 -18.72
CA GLY A 86 -10.98 -0.98 -17.89
C GLY A 86 -10.28 -1.18 -16.55
N GLU A 87 -10.92 -1.88 -15.63
CA GLU A 87 -10.32 -2.19 -14.34
C GLU A 87 -9.27 -3.31 -14.51
N ILE A 88 -8.06 -3.08 -14.01
CA ILE A 88 -7.06 -4.14 -13.81
C ILE A 88 -7.61 -5.18 -12.81
N SER A 89 -7.31 -6.46 -12.96
CA SER A 89 -7.88 -7.47 -12.04
C SER A 89 -7.38 -7.29 -10.60
N ALA A 90 -8.18 -7.71 -9.61
CA ALA A 90 -7.77 -7.66 -8.20
C ALA A 90 -6.46 -8.43 -7.93
N SER A 91 -6.26 -9.55 -8.64
CA SER A 91 -5.03 -10.34 -8.55
C SER A 91 -3.82 -9.60 -9.13
N ASP A 92 -3.99 -8.93 -10.26
CA ASP A 92 -2.91 -8.17 -10.89
C ASP A 92 -2.54 -6.94 -10.06
N ARG A 93 -3.53 -6.24 -9.49
CA ARG A 93 -3.28 -5.18 -8.51
C ARG A 93 -2.52 -5.69 -7.30
N GLN A 94 -2.87 -6.88 -6.80
CA GLN A 94 -2.14 -7.48 -5.68
C GLN A 94 -0.69 -7.78 -6.06
N LEU A 95 -0.40 -8.30 -7.25
CA LEU A 95 0.96 -8.50 -7.72
C LEU A 95 1.76 -7.18 -7.79
N VAL A 96 1.17 -6.09 -8.28
CA VAL A 96 1.84 -4.77 -8.33
C VAL A 96 2.09 -4.23 -6.91
N ARG A 97 1.14 -4.39 -5.99
CA ARG A 97 1.33 -4.03 -4.57
C ARG A 97 2.51 -4.76 -3.97
N ASP A 98 2.53 -6.07 -4.12
CA ASP A 98 3.51 -6.97 -3.51
C ASP A 98 4.90 -6.73 -4.11
N TRP A 99 4.97 -6.42 -5.40
CA TRP A 99 6.19 -6.00 -6.06
C TRP A 99 6.76 -4.69 -5.51
N ILE A 100 5.91 -3.66 -5.28
CA ILE A 100 6.38 -2.41 -4.64
C ILE A 100 6.95 -2.68 -3.25
N ILE A 101 6.34 -3.60 -2.49
CA ILE A 101 6.87 -4.02 -1.18
C ILE A 101 8.26 -4.65 -1.33
N VAL A 102 8.43 -5.57 -2.29
CA VAL A 102 9.72 -6.22 -2.58
C VAL A 102 10.78 -5.21 -3.04
N LEU A 103 10.42 -4.18 -3.81
CA LEU A 103 11.36 -3.12 -4.22
C LEU A 103 11.99 -2.40 -3.01
N GLY A 104 11.24 -2.27 -1.91
CA GLY A 104 11.75 -1.71 -0.65
C GLY A 104 12.49 -2.70 0.23
N GLY A 105 12.70 -3.94 -0.23
CA GLY A 105 13.26 -5.04 0.58
C GLY A 105 12.28 -5.61 1.60
N GLY A 106 10.98 -5.30 1.50
CA GLY A 106 9.94 -5.83 2.38
C GLY A 106 9.51 -7.25 1.99
N ASP A 107 8.94 -7.98 2.95
CA ASP A 107 8.30 -9.28 2.70
C ASP A 107 6.84 -9.08 2.28
N PRO A 108 6.44 -9.42 1.05
CA PRO A 108 5.06 -9.28 0.58
C PRO A 108 4.09 -10.26 1.25
N ASN A 109 4.60 -11.35 1.86
CA ASN A 109 3.81 -12.31 2.63
C ASN A 109 3.68 -11.94 4.10
N ALA A 110 4.49 -11.00 4.59
CA ALA A 110 4.18 -10.35 5.85
C ALA A 110 2.80 -9.70 5.69
N THR A 111 1.93 -9.89 6.68
CA THR A 111 0.59 -9.31 6.64
C THR A 111 0.67 -7.82 6.28
N PRO A 112 -0.31 -7.25 5.57
CA PRO A 112 -0.22 -5.94 4.93
C PRO A 112 0.22 -4.71 5.75
N ASN A 113 0.46 -4.83 7.06
CA ASN A 113 0.65 -3.74 8.02
C ASN A 113 1.90 -3.92 8.92
N ALA A 114 3.04 -4.38 8.41
CA ALA A 114 4.32 -4.08 9.07
C ALA A 114 4.83 -2.71 8.56
N PRO A 115 4.96 -1.67 9.40
CA PRO A 115 5.68 -0.45 9.03
C PRO A 115 7.11 -0.80 8.55
N PRO A 116 7.79 0.07 7.79
CA PRO A 116 9.22 -0.10 7.54
C PRO A 116 9.93 -0.37 8.87
N ALA A 117 10.68 -1.46 8.95
CA ALA A 117 11.45 -1.76 10.15
C ALA A 117 12.46 -0.62 10.36
N LEU A 118 12.18 0.25 11.33
CA LEU A 118 13.16 1.22 11.83
C LEU A 118 14.41 0.45 12.29
N PRO A 119 15.62 1.04 12.14
CA PRO A 119 16.86 0.40 12.57
C PRO A 119 16.75 -0.04 14.04
N PRO A 120 17.28 -1.22 14.41
CA PRO A 120 17.11 -1.76 15.75
C PRO A 120 17.86 -0.89 16.76
N GLY A 121 17.14 -0.15 17.59
CA GLY A 121 17.77 0.61 18.67
C GLY A 121 16.95 1.70 19.35
N THR A 122 15.79 2.11 18.83
CA THR A 122 14.98 3.15 19.47
C THR A 122 13.63 2.61 19.95
N PRO A 123 13.29 2.74 21.24
CA PRO A 123 11.93 2.52 21.71
C PRO A 123 10.97 3.45 20.94
N PRO A 124 9.75 3.03 20.58
CA PRO A 124 8.77 3.93 20.01
C PRO A 124 8.57 5.12 20.95
N PRO A 125 8.62 6.38 20.49
CA PRO A 125 8.09 7.47 21.28
C PRO A 125 6.63 7.13 21.62
N GLY A 126 6.36 6.96 22.91
CA GLY A 126 5.06 6.48 23.37
C GLY A 126 3.90 7.44 23.09
N GLY A 127 2.69 6.90 23.20
CA GLY A 127 1.55 7.65 23.74
C GLY A 127 0.53 8.23 22.76
N GLY A 128 0.46 7.79 21.50
CA GLY A 128 -0.70 8.09 20.66
C GLY A 128 -1.98 7.41 21.19
N PRO A 129 -3.18 8.03 21.11
CA PRO A 129 -4.42 7.34 21.47
C PRO A 129 -4.62 6.11 20.57
N SER A 130 -5.14 5.01 21.11
CA SER A 130 -5.40 3.80 20.33
C SER A 130 -6.41 4.06 19.20
N GLY A 131 -6.36 3.24 18.14
CA GLY A 131 -7.30 3.32 17.02
C GLY A 131 -8.77 3.34 17.43
N THR A 132 -9.12 2.56 18.45
CA THR A 132 -10.46 2.54 19.06
C THR A 132 -10.83 3.88 19.68
N VAL A 133 -9.91 4.51 20.42
CA VAL A 133 -10.13 5.83 21.04
C VAL A 133 -10.31 6.88 19.96
N LEU A 134 -9.42 6.93 18.97
CA LEU A 134 -9.51 7.87 17.84
C LEU A 134 -10.82 7.68 17.07
N TYR A 135 -11.18 6.45 16.73
CA TYR A 135 -12.43 6.17 16.01
C TYR A 135 -13.66 6.60 16.82
N ASN A 136 -13.69 6.32 18.12
CA ASN A 136 -14.79 6.71 18.99
C ASN A 136 -14.91 8.23 19.13
N THR A 137 -13.78 8.94 19.14
CA THR A 137 -13.74 10.40 19.25
C THR A 137 -14.16 11.10 17.95
N TYR A 138 -13.67 10.65 16.79
CA TYR A 138 -13.80 11.39 15.54
C TYR A 138 -14.84 10.84 14.57
N CYS A 139 -15.27 9.57 14.72
CA CYS A 139 -16.04 8.88 13.68
C CYS A 139 -17.36 8.27 14.18
N ALA A 140 -17.35 7.73 15.40
CA ALA A 140 -18.43 6.85 15.85
C ALA A 140 -19.78 7.55 16.08
N SER A 141 -19.80 8.86 16.30
CA SER A 141 -21.02 9.65 16.47
C SER A 141 -21.97 9.53 15.27
N CYS A 142 -21.43 9.37 14.06
CA CYS A 142 -22.22 9.18 12.84
C CYS A 142 -22.09 7.77 12.25
N HIS A 143 -20.96 7.10 12.46
CA HIS A 143 -20.70 5.80 11.82
C HIS A 143 -21.02 4.59 12.70
N GLY A 144 -21.36 4.78 13.98
CA GLY A 144 -21.59 3.72 14.95
C GLY A 144 -20.29 3.23 15.60
N VAL A 145 -20.38 2.68 16.81
CA VAL A 145 -19.25 2.16 17.61
C VAL A 145 -19.00 0.67 17.34
N GLY A 146 -17.74 0.24 17.40
CA GLY A 146 -17.38 -1.18 17.40
C GLY A 146 -17.97 -1.97 16.22
N ALA A 147 -18.44 -3.19 16.50
CA ALA A 147 -19.05 -4.07 15.49
C ALA A 147 -20.35 -3.51 14.87
N ALA A 148 -20.97 -2.49 15.47
CA ALA A 148 -22.12 -1.79 14.89
C ALA A 148 -21.69 -0.67 13.91
N SER A 149 -20.38 -0.45 13.72
CA SER A 149 -19.88 0.50 12.75
C SER A 149 -20.31 0.13 11.33
N THR A 150 -20.75 1.13 10.58
CA THR A 150 -21.01 1.01 9.13
C THR A 150 -19.74 1.09 8.28
N LYS A 151 -18.57 1.28 8.91
CA LYS A 151 -17.26 1.51 8.29
C LYS A 151 -16.22 0.45 8.67
N ARG A 152 -16.66 -0.74 9.07
CA ARG A 152 -15.79 -1.89 9.34
C ARG A 152 -14.95 -2.25 8.11
N GLY A 153 -13.76 -2.75 8.36
CA GLY A 153 -12.81 -3.18 7.34
C GLY A 153 -12.23 -2.07 6.46
N ARG A 154 -12.40 -0.79 6.81
CA ARG A 154 -11.88 0.31 5.99
C ARG A 154 -10.40 0.53 6.22
N SER A 155 -9.66 0.67 5.11
CA SER A 155 -8.22 0.94 5.13
C SER A 155 -7.91 2.41 5.37
N ALA A 156 -6.67 2.71 5.76
CA ALA A 156 -6.20 4.07 6.00
C ALA A 156 -6.34 4.98 4.78
N ALA A 157 -6.07 4.44 3.58
CA ALA A 157 -6.27 5.15 2.32
C ALA A 157 -7.75 5.48 2.08
N GLN A 158 -8.65 4.51 2.29
CA GLN A 158 -10.10 4.74 2.17
C GLN A 158 -10.61 5.79 3.16
N ILE A 159 -10.07 5.81 4.38
CA ILE A 159 -10.42 6.80 5.41
C ILE A 159 -9.90 8.18 5.00
N THR A 160 -8.65 8.28 4.55
CA THR A 160 -8.03 9.54 4.09
C THR A 160 -8.79 10.14 2.91
N ASN A 161 -9.13 9.31 1.92
CA ASN A 161 -9.90 9.73 0.75
C ASN A 161 -11.32 10.16 1.14
N ALA A 162 -11.97 9.45 2.07
CA ALA A 162 -13.30 9.82 2.56
C ALA A 162 -13.28 11.16 3.29
N ILE A 163 -12.32 11.39 4.19
CA ILE A 163 -12.15 12.67 4.88
C ILE A 163 -11.93 13.82 3.88
N SER A 164 -11.22 13.54 2.79
CA SER A 164 -10.88 14.56 1.80
C SER A 164 -11.99 14.90 0.81
N ASN A 165 -12.89 13.95 0.54
CA ASN A 165 -13.87 14.09 -0.55
C ASN A 165 -15.33 14.09 -0.09
N ILE A 166 -15.63 13.71 1.16
CA ILE A 166 -17.00 13.75 1.69
C ILE A 166 -17.18 15.07 2.45
N GLY A 167 -18.03 15.95 1.92
CA GLY A 167 -18.24 17.29 2.49
C GLY A 167 -18.64 17.28 3.97
N GLN A 168 -19.40 16.28 4.42
CA GLN A 168 -19.74 16.12 5.85
C GLN A 168 -18.54 15.76 6.75
N MET A 169 -17.42 15.27 6.19
CA MET A 169 -16.21 14.88 6.90
C MET A 169 -15.09 15.94 6.81
N VAL A 170 -15.31 17.05 6.08
CA VAL A 170 -14.29 18.08 5.81
C VAL A 170 -13.67 18.67 7.10
N GLY A 171 -14.44 18.72 8.20
CA GLY A 171 -13.96 19.20 9.51
C GLY A 171 -12.89 18.31 10.16
N LEU A 172 -12.64 17.12 9.62
CA LEU A 172 -11.58 16.21 10.08
C LEU A 172 -10.26 16.38 9.30
N GLN A 173 -10.25 17.16 8.22
CA GLN A 173 -9.04 17.43 7.44
C GLN A 173 -8.00 18.13 8.33
N GLY A 174 -6.79 17.56 8.41
CA GLY A 174 -5.70 18.09 9.25
C GLY A 174 -5.86 17.87 10.76
N GLN A 175 -6.97 17.26 11.23
CA GLN A 175 -7.16 16.90 12.64
C GLN A 175 -6.53 15.55 13.00
N LEU A 176 -6.41 14.68 12.01
CA LEU A 176 -5.81 13.35 12.15
C LEU A 176 -4.53 13.29 11.33
N THR A 177 -3.44 12.89 11.99
CA THR A 177 -2.17 12.58 11.34
C THR A 177 -2.26 11.24 10.59
N PRO A 178 -1.38 10.98 9.60
CA PRO A 178 -1.34 9.70 8.91
C PRO A 178 -1.23 8.50 9.86
N ALA A 179 -0.42 8.61 10.92
CA ALA A 179 -0.30 7.57 11.94
C ALA A 179 -1.59 7.33 12.73
N GLN A 180 -2.36 8.39 13.03
CA GLN A 180 -3.67 8.26 13.67
C GLN A 180 -4.71 7.64 12.75
N ILE A 181 -4.71 8.01 11.46
CA ILE A 181 -5.60 7.41 10.46
C ILE A 181 -5.27 5.92 10.30
N GLN A 182 -3.99 5.55 10.30
CA GLN A 182 -3.57 4.16 10.26
C GLN A 182 -4.06 3.39 11.49
N ALA A 183 -3.92 3.93 12.69
CA ALA A 183 -4.42 3.29 13.90
C ALA A 183 -5.95 3.08 13.85
N ILE A 184 -6.71 4.03 13.30
CA ILE A 184 -8.16 3.88 13.10
C ILE A 184 -8.46 2.75 12.11
N ALA A 185 -7.71 2.65 11.02
CA ALA A 185 -7.87 1.59 10.02
C ALA A 185 -7.61 0.20 10.62
N ASP A 186 -6.55 0.06 11.43
CA ASP A 186 -6.21 -1.19 12.11
C ASP A 186 -7.34 -1.63 13.05
N TYR A 187 -7.92 -0.70 13.81
CA TYR A 187 -9.08 -0.98 14.65
C TYR A 187 -10.28 -1.43 13.81
N LEU A 188 -10.62 -0.70 12.75
CA LEU A 188 -11.74 -1.02 11.86
C LEU A 188 -11.56 -2.37 11.15
N GLY A 189 -10.33 -2.77 10.83
CA GLY A 189 -10.00 -4.08 10.28
C GLY A 189 -10.13 -5.23 11.28
N SER A 190 -10.02 -4.94 12.58
CA SER A 190 -10.09 -5.93 13.65
C SER A 190 -11.51 -6.21 14.17
N ILE A 191 -12.50 -5.40 13.79
CA ILE A 191 -13.88 -5.46 14.28
C ILE A 191 -14.87 -5.91 13.22
#